data_AF-A0A2S6S2D5-F1
#
_entry.id   AF-A0A2S6S2D5-F1
#
_cell.length_a   1.000
_cell.length_b   1.000
_cell.length_c   1.000
_cell.angle_alpha   90.00
_cell.angle_beta   90.00
_cell.angle_gamma   90.00
#
_symmetry.space_group_name_H-M   'P 1'
#
loop_
_entity.id
_entity.type
_entity.pdbx_description
1 polymer ?
#
loop_
_entity_poly.entity_id
_entity_poly.type
_entity_poly.pdbx_seq_one_letter_code
_entity_poly.pdbx_strand_id
1 'polypeptide(L)'
;MKVILIDYGSGNLKSAAKALERAGKETGKNFNVVVSKKAAELKNASHIVLPGVGSFGDCKKGLESIPGLTEEISRQVIEIGKPFLGICVGMQLLAEKGLEYGEHRGLNLIPGLVRPINLKGKKLKIPHMGWNTVKIAQPHFIFRGFQDNPYFYFVHSYNFVSSKKKHLIATADYSEEITSVVSKDNIVGTQFHPEKSQKNGIKFIYNFLSWTP
;
A
#
# COMPACT_ATOMS: atom_id res chain seq x y z
N MET A 1 10.82 8.38 16.64
CA MET A 1 9.66 8.51 15.73
C MET A 1 8.83 7.24 15.79
N LYS A 2 7.50 7.33 15.83
CA LYS A 2 6.61 6.15 15.94
C LYS A 2 6.01 5.80 14.57
N VAL A 3 6.16 4.55 14.13
CA VAL A 3 5.47 4.02 12.95
C VAL A 3 4.31 3.18 13.45
N ILE A 4 3.08 3.52 13.09
CA ILE A 4 1.92 2.69 13.42
C ILE A 4 1.61 1.78 12.24
N LEU A 5 1.73 0.47 12.47
CA LEU A 5 1.18 -0.55 11.59
C LEU A 5 -0.23 -0.90 12.07
N ILE A 6 -1.23 -0.58 11.28
CA ILE A 6 -2.63 -0.78 11.66
C ILE A 6 -2.94 -2.27 11.67
N ASP A 7 -3.38 -2.78 12.81
CA ASP A 7 -3.92 -4.12 12.98
C ASP A 7 -5.44 -4.02 13.08
N TYR A 8 -6.13 -4.51 12.06
CA TYR A 8 -7.58 -4.57 12.01
C TYR A 8 -8.05 -6.02 11.74
N GLY A 9 -7.20 -7.00 12.07
CA GLY A 9 -7.46 -8.42 11.83
C GLY A 9 -7.05 -8.94 10.44
N SER A 10 -6.37 -8.13 9.63
CA SER A 10 -5.85 -8.54 8.31
C SER A 10 -4.43 -8.04 8.07
N GLY A 11 -3.71 -8.75 7.19
CA GLY A 11 -2.35 -8.44 6.77
C GLY A 11 -1.30 -9.40 7.33
N ASN A 12 -0.12 -9.41 6.71
CA ASN A 12 1.04 -10.15 7.21
C ASN A 12 1.82 -9.31 8.24
N LEU A 13 1.17 -9.01 9.37
CA LEU A 13 1.63 -8.01 10.34
C LEU A 13 3.05 -8.28 10.83
N LYS A 14 3.38 -9.55 11.14
CA LYS A 14 4.72 -9.92 11.63
C LYS A 14 5.81 -9.60 10.61
N SER A 15 5.59 -9.95 9.33
CA SER A 15 6.59 -9.69 8.29
C SER A 15 6.70 -8.20 7.98
N ALA A 16 5.55 -7.50 7.89
CA ALA A 16 5.52 -6.06 7.66
C ALA A 16 6.23 -5.29 8.80
N ALA A 17 5.94 -5.63 10.06
CA ALA A 17 6.61 -5.03 11.22
C ALA A 17 8.12 -5.27 11.18
N LYS A 18 8.58 -6.50 10.90
CA LYS A 18 10.02 -6.80 10.82
C LYS A 18 10.70 -6.07 9.66
N ALA A 19 10.04 -5.92 8.52
CA ALA A 19 10.55 -5.16 7.40
C ALA A 19 10.66 -3.65 7.72
N LEU A 20 9.66 -3.09 8.41
CA LEU A 20 9.68 -1.71 8.90
C LEU A 20 10.79 -1.48 9.94
N GLU A 21 10.96 -2.40 10.90
CA GLU A 21 12.06 -2.34 11.87
C GLU A 21 13.42 -2.39 11.18
N ARG A 22 13.58 -3.30 10.22
CA ARG A 22 14.83 -3.45 9.46
C ARG A 22 15.15 -2.20 8.64
N ALA A 23 14.19 -1.72 7.84
CA ALA A 23 14.35 -0.51 7.05
C ALA A 23 14.60 0.72 7.94
N GLY A 24 13.88 0.83 9.06
CA GLY A 24 14.06 1.88 10.05
C GLY A 24 15.48 1.94 10.60
N LYS A 25 16.07 0.78 10.93
CA LYS A 25 17.49 0.71 11.36
C LYS A 25 18.45 1.24 10.29
N GLU A 26 18.18 0.97 9.01
CA GLU A 26 19.02 1.43 7.89
C GLU A 26 18.96 2.96 7.69
N THR A 27 17.89 3.63 8.15
CA THR A 27 17.80 5.11 8.10
C THR A 27 18.74 5.82 9.07
N GLY A 28 19.30 5.10 10.06
CA GLY A 28 20.03 5.71 11.18
C GLY A 28 19.14 6.50 12.16
N LYS A 29 17.82 6.56 11.92
CA LYS A 29 16.85 7.23 12.79
C LYS A 29 16.20 6.22 13.75
N ASN A 30 15.84 6.68 14.95
CA ASN A 30 15.16 5.83 15.93
C ASN A 30 13.66 5.71 15.62
N PHE A 31 13.30 4.70 14.82
CA PHE A 31 11.91 4.32 14.55
C PHE A 31 11.45 3.23 15.53
N ASN A 32 10.36 3.50 16.23
CA ASN A 32 9.63 2.52 17.03
C ASN A 32 8.41 2.05 16.22
N VAL A 33 8.42 0.78 15.79
CA VAL A 33 7.30 0.16 15.06
C VAL A 33 6.31 -0.41 16.05
N VAL A 34 5.07 0.08 16.01
CA VAL A 34 4.00 -0.37 16.89
C VAL A 34 2.86 -0.91 16.05
N VAL A 35 2.53 -2.17 16.28
CA VAL A 35 1.32 -2.81 15.74
C VAL A 35 0.17 -2.45 16.67
N SER A 36 -0.85 -1.76 16.17
CA SER A 36 -1.94 -1.27 17.01
C SER A 36 -3.31 -1.46 16.38
N LYS A 37 -4.26 -1.85 17.24
CA LYS A 37 -5.70 -1.93 16.95
C LYS A 37 -6.48 -0.69 17.43
N LYS A 38 -5.78 0.36 17.87
CA LYS A 38 -6.40 1.53 18.53
C LYS A 38 -6.31 2.75 17.64
N ALA A 39 -7.46 3.28 17.20
CA ALA A 39 -7.53 4.51 16.40
C ALA A 39 -6.76 5.67 17.06
N ALA A 40 -6.93 5.85 18.38
CA ALA A 40 -6.27 6.92 19.13
C ALA A 40 -4.73 6.92 19.04
N GLU A 41 -4.08 5.78 18.75
CA GLU A 41 -2.62 5.73 18.62
C GLU A 41 -2.10 6.41 17.35
N LEU A 42 -2.94 6.58 16.31
CA LEU A 42 -2.57 7.26 15.07
C LEU A 42 -2.17 8.72 15.31
N LYS A 43 -2.69 9.35 16.37
CA LYS A 43 -2.33 10.71 16.80
C LYS A 43 -0.83 10.87 17.08
N ASN A 44 -0.21 9.83 17.62
CA ASN A 44 1.20 9.81 17.99
C ASN A 44 2.10 9.22 16.88
N ALA A 45 1.50 8.81 15.76
CA ALA A 45 2.25 8.29 14.62
C ALA A 45 3.02 9.42 13.92
N SER A 46 4.27 9.15 13.56
CA SER A 46 5.00 9.89 12.53
C SER A 46 4.72 9.35 11.13
N HIS A 47 4.45 8.05 11.03
CA HIS A 47 4.14 7.33 9.79
C HIS A 47 3.04 6.33 10.06
N ILE A 48 2.12 6.16 9.12
CA ILE A 48 1.00 5.23 9.21
C ILE A 48 1.12 4.21 8.09
N VAL A 49 0.98 2.93 8.42
CA VAL A 49 1.01 1.82 7.46
C VAL A 49 -0.28 1.02 7.58
N LEU A 50 -1.00 0.91 6.48
CA LEU A 50 -2.19 0.07 6.33
C LEU A 50 -1.83 -1.17 5.48
N PRO A 51 -1.61 -2.33 6.11
CA PRO A 51 -1.45 -3.59 5.39
C PRO A 51 -2.82 -4.11 4.93
N GLY A 52 -2.85 -5.16 4.12
CA GLY A 52 -4.08 -5.91 3.88
C GLY A 52 -3.86 -7.17 3.07
N VAL A 53 -4.50 -8.26 3.49
CA VAL A 53 -4.52 -9.57 2.81
C VAL A 53 -5.95 -10.13 2.88
N GLY A 54 -6.41 -10.79 1.81
CA GLY A 54 -7.78 -11.28 1.71
C GLY A 54 -8.58 -10.44 0.73
N SER A 55 -9.90 -10.39 0.91
CA SER A 55 -10.78 -9.63 0.01
C SER A 55 -10.86 -8.15 0.38
N PHE A 56 -11.16 -7.29 -0.59
CA PHE A 56 -11.45 -5.88 -0.37
C PHE A 56 -12.56 -5.69 0.67
N GLY A 57 -13.67 -6.41 0.51
CA GLY A 57 -14.84 -6.31 1.36
C GLY A 57 -14.55 -6.71 2.81
N ASP A 58 -13.83 -7.81 3.02
CA ASP A 58 -13.45 -8.26 4.37
C ASP A 58 -12.48 -7.27 5.02
N CYS A 59 -11.54 -6.72 4.24
CA CYS A 59 -10.64 -5.73 4.78
C CYS A 59 -11.36 -4.44 5.17
N LYS A 60 -12.33 -3.99 4.36
CA LYS A 60 -13.16 -2.82 4.69
C LYS A 60 -13.96 -3.04 5.96
N LYS A 61 -14.62 -4.20 6.10
CA LYS A 61 -15.36 -4.58 7.32
C LYS A 61 -14.46 -4.62 8.54
N GLY A 62 -13.25 -5.17 8.40
CA GLY A 62 -12.26 -5.20 9.47
C GLY A 62 -11.88 -3.79 9.96
N LEU A 63 -11.66 -2.84 9.04
CA LEU A 63 -11.43 -1.44 9.42
C LEU A 63 -12.64 -0.82 10.14
N GLU A 64 -13.85 -1.05 9.64
CA GLU A 64 -15.09 -0.51 10.23
C GLU A 64 -15.43 -1.14 11.59
N SER A 65 -14.94 -2.35 11.85
CA SER A 65 -15.12 -3.01 13.15
C SER A 65 -14.36 -2.35 14.30
N ILE A 66 -13.39 -1.48 13.99
CA ILE A 66 -12.66 -0.70 14.99
C ILE A 66 -13.28 0.71 15.05
N PRO A 67 -13.98 1.07 16.14
CA PRO A 67 -14.67 2.35 16.23
C PRO A 67 -13.73 3.54 16.03
N GLY A 68 -14.10 4.45 15.13
CA GLY A 68 -13.37 5.69 14.86
C GLY A 68 -12.09 5.54 14.05
N LEU A 69 -11.73 4.32 13.61
CA LEU A 69 -10.47 4.09 12.91
C LEU A 69 -10.44 4.76 11.53
N THR A 70 -11.51 4.64 10.75
CA THR A 70 -11.59 5.24 9.41
C THR A 70 -11.57 6.76 9.46
N GLU A 71 -12.25 7.35 10.43
CA GLU A 71 -12.31 8.78 10.68
C GLU A 71 -10.94 9.30 11.12
N GLU A 72 -10.26 8.59 12.03
CA GLU A 72 -8.94 9.00 12.49
C GLU A 72 -7.88 8.81 11.39
N ILE A 73 -7.97 7.78 10.55
CA ILE A 73 -7.13 7.68 9.33
C ILE A 73 -7.33 8.92 8.47
N SER A 74 -8.58 9.26 8.14
CA SER A 74 -8.90 10.43 7.32
C SER A 74 -8.31 11.71 7.93
N ARG A 75 -8.53 11.94 9.23
CA ARG A 75 -8.01 13.09 9.95
C ARG A 75 -6.48 13.16 9.92
N GLN A 76 -5.80 12.06 10.23
CA GLN A 76 -4.34 12.03 10.29
C GLN A 76 -3.67 12.14 8.92
N VAL A 77 -4.33 11.67 7.87
CA VAL A 77 -3.76 11.61 6.53
C VAL A 77 -4.11 12.87 5.74
N ILE A 78 -5.37 13.31 5.77
CA ILE A 78 -5.84 14.45 4.94
C ILE A 78 -5.60 15.78 5.65
N GLU A 79 -5.98 15.91 6.92
CA GLU A 79 -5.90 17.21 7.61
C GLU A 79 -4.49 17.49 8.14
N ILE A 80 -3.82 16.46 8.67
CA ILE A 80 -2.47 16.61 9.26
C ILE A 80 -1.35 16.32 8.24
N GLY A 81 -1.63 15.57 7.17
CA GLY A 81 -0.63 15.28 6.14
C GLY A 81 0.43 14.24 6.55
N LYS A 82 0.13 13.31 7.47
CA LYS A 82 1.12 12.30 7.89
C LYS A 82 1.44 11.31 6.77
N PRO A 83 2.72 10.95 6.55
CA PRO A 83 3.08 9.91 5.59
C PRO A 83 2.29 8.63 5.79
N PHE A 84 1.61 8.17 4.73
CA PHE A 84 0.76 7.00 4.74
C PHE A 84 1.17 5.98 3.68
N LEU A 85 1.29 4.71 4.06
CA LEU A 85 1.59 3.60 3.15
C LEU A 85 0.48 2.54 3.18
N GLY A 86 -0.20 2.34 2.05
CA GLY A 86 -1.08 1.19 1.82
C GLY A 86 -0.32 0.03 1.16
N ILE A 87 -0.45 -1.21 1.66
CA ILE A 87 0.20 -2.40 1.10
C ILE A 87 -0.84 -3.43 0.65
N CYS A 88 -0.75 -3.85 -0.62
CA CYS A 88 -1.64 -4.81 -1.29
C CYS A 88 -3.11 -4.38 -1.16
N VAL A 89 -3.94 -5.08 -0.39
CA VAL A 89 -5.33 -4.65 -0.17
C VAL A 89 -5.39 -3.31 0.56
N GLY A 90 -4.39 -2.98 1.38
CA GLY A 90 -4.27 -1.65 1.97
C GLY A 90 -4.07 -0.53 0.94
N MET A 91 -3.43 -0.80 -0.20
CA MET A 91 -3.42 0.12 -1.35
C MET A 91 -4.79 0.16 -2.02
N GLN A 92 -5.42 -1.00 -2.23
CA GLN A 92 -6.72 -1.10 -2.89
C GLN A 92 -7.79 -0.30 -2.13
N LEU A 93 -7.79 -0.36 -0.80
CA LEU A 93 -8.70 0.40 0.06
C LEU A 93 -8.54 1.93 -0.07
N LEU A 94 -7.45 2.45 -0.63
CA LEU A 94 -7.30 3.88 -0.93
C LEU A 94 -8.28 4.36 -2.01
N ALA A 95 -8.78 3.46 -2.85
CA ALA A 95 -9.68 3.73 -3.95
C ALA A 95 -11.05 4.27 -3.47
N GLU A 96 -11.84 4.77 -4.41
CA GLU A 96 -13.25 5.09 -4.18
C GLU A 96 -14.06 3.82 -3.92
N LYS A 97 -13.82 2.78 -4.72
CA LYS A 97 -14.59 1.53 -4.69
C LYS A 97 -13.74 0.32 -5.07
N GLY A 98 -14.14 -0.86 -4.58
CA GLY A 98 -13.65 -2.15 -5.03
C GLY A 98 -14.81 -3.06 -5.48
N LEU A 99 -14.55 -3.88 -6.50
CA LEU A 99 -15.53 -4.78 -7.13
C LEU A 99 -15.31 -6.26 -6.81
N GLU A 100 -14.46 -6.56 -5.83
CA GLU A 100 -14.19 -7.94 -5.40
C GLU A 100 -15.37 -8.52 -4.64
N TYR A 101 -16.02 -9.54 -5.22
CA TYR A 101 -17.21 -10.22 -4.69
C TYR A 101 -18.41 -9.30 -4.41
N GLY A 102 -18.49 -8.16 -5.10
CA GLY A 102 -19.52 -7.16 -4.91
C GLY A 102 -18.95 -5.75 -4.96
N GLU A 103 -19.81 -4.74 -4.91
CA GLU A 103 -19.36 -3.34 -4.83
C GLU A 103 -19.18 -2.93 -3.36
N HIS A 104 -17.98 -2.45 -3.03
CA HIS A 104 -17.62 -1.97 -1.70
C HIS A 104 -17.03 -0.56 -1.78
N ARG A 105 -17.45 0.34 -0.89
CA ARG A 105 -16.83 1.67 -0.78
C ARG A 105 -15.47 1.55 -0.11
N GLY A 106 -14.46 2.20 -0.69
CA GLY A 106 -13.13 2.33 -0.10
C GLY A 106 -13.02 3.53 0.85
N LEU A 107 -11.80 3.93 1.14
CA LEU A 107 -11.48 5.12 1.93
C LEU A 107 -11.57 6.41 1.11
N ASN A 108 -11.66 6.30 -0.22
CA ASN A 108 -11.76 7.44 -1.14
C ASN A 108 -10.63 8.48 -0.95
N LEU A 109 -9.41 7.99 -0.75
CA LEU A 109 -8.23 8.84 -0.57
C LEU A 109 -7.59 9.18 -1.92
N ILE A 110 -7.60 8.22 -2.85
CA ILE A 110 -7.08 8.35 -4.21
C ILE A 110 -8.19 7.98 -5.21
N PRO A 111 -8.53 8.86 -6.17
CA PRO A 111 -9.53 8.56 -7.19
C PRO A 111 -9.17 7.31 -8.01
N GLY A 112 -10.07 6.32 -7.99
CA GLY A 112 -9.86 5.06 -8.69
C GLY A 112 -10.83 3.96 -8.28
N LEU A 113 -10.78 2.87 -9.05
CA LEU A 113 -11.63 1.69 -8.91
C LEU A 113 -10.76 0.44 -8.87
N VAL A 114 -11.03 -0.48 -7.94
CA VAL A 114 -10.37 -1.78 -7.90
C VAL A 114 -11.26 -2.82 -8.57
N ARG A 115 -10.76 -3.46 -9.64
CA ARG A 115 -11.52 -4.42 -10.45
C ARG A 115 -10.72 -5.67 -10.78
N PRO A 116 -11.34 -6.80 -11.17
CA PRO A 116 -10.60 -7.99 -11.57
C PRO A 116 -9.57 -7.69 -12.67
N ILE A 117 -8.44 -8.37 -12.63
CA ILE A 117 -7.44 -8.31 -13.71
C ILE A 117 -8.08 -8.86 -15.00
N ASN A 118 -7.91 -8.13 -16.09
CA ASN A 118 -8.39 -8.52 -17.41
C ASN A 118 -7.25 -9.18 -18.20
N LEU A 119 -7.37 -10.49 -18.42
CA LEU A 119 -6.37 -11.28 -19.14
C LEU A 119 -6.26 -10.97 -20.64
N LYS A 120 -7.19 -10.20 -21.21
CA LYS A 120 -7.23 -9.84 -22.65
C LYS A 120 -7.03 -11.04 -23.59
N GLY A 121 -7.60 -12.19 -23.22
CA GLY A 121 -7.48 -13.43 -23.99
C GLY A 121 -6.13 -14.17 -23.87
N LYS A 122 -5.16 -13.67 -23.08
CA LYS A 122 -3.89 -14.35 -22.83
C LYS A 122 -4.06 -15.53 -21.88
N LYS A 123 -3.28 -16.59 -22.08
CA LYS A 123 -3.23 -17.80 -21.21
C LYS A 123 -2.35 -17.58 -19.97
N LEU A 124 -2.68 -16.60 -19.14
CA LEU A 124 -2.03 -16.35 -17.85
C LEU A 124 -2.91 -16.85 -16.70
N LYS A 125 -2.30 -17.17 -15.56
CA LYS A 125 -3.02 -17.64 -14.36
C LYS A 125 -3.53 -16.44 -13.54
N ILE A 126 -4.56 -16.65 -12.73
CA ILE A 126 -4.98 -15.71 -11.68
C ILE A 126 -4.90 -16.46 -10.36
N PRO A 127 -4.30 -15.89 -9.30
CA PRO A 127 -3.77 -14.52 -9.19
C PRO A 127 -2.48 -14.27 -9.99
N HIS A 128 -2.20 -12.99 -10.29
CA HIS A 128 -0.85 -12.52 -10.62
C HIS A 128 0.04 -12.79 -9.41
N MET A 129 0.84 -13.86 -9.49
CA MET A 129 1.66 -14.35 -8.39
C MET A 129 3.10 -14.57 -8.84
N GLY A 130 4.04 -14.01 -8.08
CA GLY A 130 5.46 -14.17 -8.29
C GLY A 130 6.21 -12.85 -8.37
N TRP A 131 7.47 -12.92 -8.80
CA TRP A 131 8.30 -11.75 -9.02
C TRP A 131 7.98 -11.11 -10.36
N ASN A 132 7.75 -9.79 -10.38
CA ASN A 132 7.53 -9.02 -11.60
C ASN A 132 8.29 -7.69 -11.55
N THR A 133 8.70 -7.20 -12.71
CA THR A 133 9.32 -5.88 -12.88
C THR A 133 8.30 -4.77 -12.70
N VAL A 134 8.76 -3.67 -12.11
CA VAL A 134 7.98 -2.44 -11.94
C VAL A 134 8.58 -1.35 -12.82
N LYS A 135 7.81 -0.86 -13.79
CA LYS A 135 8.17 0.28 -14.62
C LYS A 135 7.74 1.58 -13.92
N ILE A 136 8.69 2.48 -13.68
CA ILE A 136 8.41 3.80 -13.10
C ILE A 136 7.75 4.65 -14.18
N ALA A 137 6.48 5.03 -13.96
CA ALA A 137 5.71 5.85 -14.90
C ALA A 137 5.92 7.35 -14.65
N GLN A 138 6.13 7.74 -13.39
CA GLN A 138 6.41 9.11 -12.97
C GLN A 138 7.50 9.15 -11.90
N PRO A 139 8.41 10.15 -11.92
CA PRO A 139 9.40 10.33 -10.86
C PRO A 139 8.73 10.50 -9.49
N HIS A 140 9.21 9.77 -8.49
CA HIS A 140 8.72 9.87 -7.12
C HIS A 140 9.80 9.48 -6.11
N PHE A 141 9.83 10.15 -4.95
CA PHE A 141 10.83 9.92 -3.91
C PHE A 141 10.90 8.46 -3.45
N ILE A 142 9.76 7.75 -3.49
CA ILE A 142 9.68 6.33 -3.11
C ILE A 142 10.61 5.43 -3.94
N PHE A 143 10.96 5.83 -5.16
CA PHE A 143 11.88 5.11 -6.03
C PHE A 143 13.31 5.68 -6.03
N ARG A 144 13.65 6.57 -5.08
CA ARG A 144 15.00 7.13 -4.98
C ARG A 144 16.05 6.01 -4.89
N GLY A 145 17.03 6.10 -5.79
CA GLY A 145 18.17 5.18 -5.87
C GLY A 145 17.85 3.80 -6.43
N PHE A 146 16.63 3.50 -6.86
CA PHE A 146 16.36 2.25 -7.58
C PHE A 146 17.02 2.27 -8.96
N GLN A 147 17.41 1.08 -9.44
CA GLN A 147 17.79 0.88 -10.84
C GLN A 147 16.53 0.88 -11.71
N ASP A 148 16.71 0.91 -13.02
CA ASP A 148 15.60 0.75 -13.96
C ASP A 148 14.93 -0.62 -13.78
N ASN A 149 13.60 -0.62 -13.78
CA ASN A 149 12.75 -1.81 -13.70
C ASN A 149 13.03 -2.75 -12.51
N PRO A 150 12.97 -2.26 -11.25
CA PRO A 150 13.17 -3.10 -10.08
C PRO A 150 12.11 -4.21 -9.98
N TYR A 151 12.51 -5.36 -9.45
CA TYR A 151 11.63 -6.52 -9.27
C TYR A 151 11.04 -6.56 -7.85
N PHE A 152 9.74 -6.86 -7.76
CA PHE A 152 9.00 -7.01 -6.51
C PHE A 152 8.10 -8.24 -6.55
N TYR A 153 7.68 -8.73 -5.38
CA TYR A 153 6.80 -9.88 -5.24
C TYR A 153 5.31 -9.48 -5.20
N PHE A 154 4.54 -10.02 -6.14
CA PHE A 154 3.10 -9.81 -6.28
C PHE A 154 2.32 -11.07 -5.92
N VAL A 155 1.10 -10.88 -5.39
CA VAL A 155 0.08 -11.92 -5.23
C VAL A 155 -1.30 -11.28 -5.14
N HIS A 156 -1.98 -11.12 -6.28
CA HIS A 156 -3.30 -10.48 -6.33
C HIS A 156 -4.11 -10.84 -7.58
N SER A 157 -5.43 -10.74 -7.50
CA SER A 157 -6.37 -11.00 -8.61
C SER A 157 -7.06 -9.74 -9.14
N TYR A 158 -6.87 -8.61 -8.47
CA TYR A 158 -7.56 -7.34 -8.74
C TYR A 158 -6.55 -6.21 -8.99
N ASN A 159 -6.87 -5.32 -9.90
CA ASN A 159 -6.06 -4.18 -10.30
C ASN A 159 -6.72 -2.87 -9.83
N PHE A 160 -5.92 -1.98 -9.23
CA PHE A 160 -6.32 -0.60 -8.99
C PHE A 160 -6.25 0.16 -10.32
N VAL A 161 -7.36 0.70 -10.79
CA VAL A 161 -7.42 1.56 -11.98
C VAL A 161 -7.59 2.99 -11.50
N SER A 162 -6.53 3.80 -11.55
CA SER A 162 -6.62 5.20 -11.15
C SER A 162 -7.37 6.02 -12.20
N SER A 163 -8.30 6.85 -11.74
CA SER A 163 -9.07 7.74 -12.61
C SER A 163 -8.24 8.92 -13.12
N LYS A 164 -7.06 9.18 -12.54
CA LYS A 164 -6.18 10.29 -12.93
C LYS A 164 -4.73 9.83 -13.06
N LYS A 165 -4.16 10.00 -14.27
CA LYS A 165 -2.78 9.61 -14.56
C LYS A 165 -1.75 10.16 -13.57
N LYS A 166 -1.93 11.38 -13.05
CA LYS A 166 -1.02 11.99 -12.06
C LYS A 166 -0.83 11.17 -10.78
N HIS A 167 -1.76 10.27 -10.45
CA HIS A 167 -1.66 9.41 -9.27
C HIS A 167 -1.00 8.06 -9.57
N LEU A 168 -0.72 7.73 -10.83
CA LEU A 168 -0.08 6.50 -11.26
C LEU A 168 1.44 6.67 -11.26
N ILE A 169 2.11 6.15 -10.23
CA ILE A 169 3.57 6.32 -10.07
C ILE A 169 4.35 5.21 -10.77
N ALA A 170 3.85 3.98 -10.71
CA ALA A 170 4.51 2.86 -11.37
C ALA A 170 3.51 1.77 -11.78
N THR A 171 3.92 1.00 -12.80
CA THR A 171 3.13 -0.07 -13.40
C THR A 171 3.91 -1.37 -13.50
N ALA A 172 3.21 -2.48 -13.71
CA ALA A 172 3.78 -3.77 -14.10
C ALA A 172 2.96 -4.37 -15.25
N ASP A 173 3.58 -5.08 -16.19
CA ASP A 173 2.84 -5.82 -17.21
C ASP A 173 2.41 -7.18 -16.64
N TYR A 174 1.11 -7.40 -16.60
CA TYR A 174 0.54 -8.72 -16.37
C TYR A 174 -0.74 -8.87 -17.18
N SER A 175 -0.61 -9.16 -18.47
CA SER A 175 -1.68 -9.19 -19.49
C SER A 175 -2.27 -7.83 -19.86
N GLU A 176 -2.34 -6.95 -18.88
CA GLU A 176 -2.65 -5.55 -18.96
C GLU A 176 -1.67 -4.76 -18.10
N GLU A 177 -1.77 -3.43 -18.16
CA GLU A 177 -1.00 -2.56 -17.28
C GLU A 177 -1.61 -2.60 -15.87
N ILE A 178 -0.89 -3.25 -14.96
CA ILE A 178 -1.21 -3.29 -13.54
C ILE A 178 -0.66 -2.03 -12.89
N THR A 179 -1.49 -1.31 -12.15
CA THR A 179 -1.01 -0.22 -11.29
C THR A 179 -0.25 -0.82 -10.12
N SER A 180 1.07 -0.71 -10.10
CA SER A 180 1.90 -1.28 -9.04
C SER A 180 2.12 -0.30 -7.90
N VAL A 181 2.16 1.00 -8.16
CA VAL A 181 2.26 2.06 -7.15
C VAL A 181 1.38 3.25 -7.52
N VAL A 182 0.59 3.72 -6.54
CA VAL A 182 -0.14 4.99 -6.60
C VAL A 182 0.40 5.98 -5.58
N SER A 183 0.25 7.27 -5.84
CA SER A 183 0.50 8.31 -4.85
C SER A 183 -0.36 9.55 -5.04
N LYS A 184 -0.65 10.22 -3.92
CA LYS A 184 -1.30 11.52 -3.87
C LYS A 184 -0.84 12.21 -2.59
N ASP A 185 -0.25 13.39 -2.73
CA ASP A 185 0.24 14.21 -1.62
C ASP A 185 1.18 13.40 -0.71
N ASN A 186 0.80 13.13 0.55
CA ASN A 186 1.54 12.35 1.56
C ASN A 186 1.21 10.84 1.57
N ILE A 187 0.45 10.35 0.58
CA ILE A 187 -0.06 8.98 0.51
C ILE A 187 0.67 8.21 -0.59
N VAL A 188 1.13 7.00 -0.27
CA VAL A 188 1.63 6.01 -1.23
C VAL A 188 0.88 4.70 -1.03
N GLY A 189 0.52 4.04 -2.13
CA GLY A 189 0.00 2.68 -2.12
C GLY A 189 0.83 1.78 -3.02
N THR A 190 1.14 0.56 -2.59
CA THR A 190 1.83 -0.45 -3.40
C THR A 190 1.02 -1.74 -3.51
N GLN A 191 0.95 -2.32 -4.71
CA GLN A 191 0.24 -3.57 -4.98
C GLN A 191 1.12 -4.79 -4.67
N PHE A 192 2.44 -4.66 -4.83
CA PHE A 192 3.40 -5.66 -4.39
C PHE A 192 3.60 -5.61 -2.87
N HIS A 193 4.15 -6.70 -2.33
CA HIS A 193 4.47 -6.85 -0.92
C HIS A 193 5.94 -6.48 -0.66
N PRO A 194 6.26 -5.25 -0.22
CA PRO A 194 7.64 -4.88 0.06
C PRO A 194 8.25 -5.74 1.17
N GLU A 195 7.47 -6.20 2.14
CA GLU A 195 7.93 -7.10 3.19
C GLU A 195 8.31 -8.51 2.69
N LYS A 196 7.94 -8.85 1.44
CA LYS A 196 8.32 -10.11 0.76
C LYS A 196 9.30 -9.90 -0.39
N SER A 197 9.71 -8.66 -0.67
CA SER A 197 10.47 -8.30 -1.86
C SER A 197 11.98 -8.11 -1.60
N GLN A 198 12.52 -8.77 -0.58
CA GLN A 198 13.94 -8.78 -0.23
C GLN A 198 14.57 -7.36 -0.19
N LYS A 199 15.77 -7.18 -0.75
CA LYS A 199 16.52 -5.91 -0.73
C LYS A 199 15.74 -4.76 -1.35
N ASN A 200 15.03 -5.00 -2.46
CA ASN A 200 14.19 -3.98 -3.10
C ASN A 200 13.03 -3.57 -2.20
N GLY A 201 12.42 -4.54 -1.52
CA GLY A 201 11.37 -4.31 -0.53
C GLY A 201 11.82 -3.46 0.65
N ILE A 202 12.96 -3.81 1.25
CA ILE A 202 13.56 -3.03 2.36
C ILE A 202 13.89 -1.61 1.90
N LYS A 203 14.47 -1.45 0.70
CA LYS A 203 14.76 -0.12 0.13
C LYS A 203 13.51 0.72 -0.10
N PHE A 204 12.42 0.11 -0.56
CA PHE A 204 11.14 0.80 -0.76
C PHE A 204 10.60 1.33 0.58
N ILE A 205 10.63 0.50 1.62
CA ILE A 205 10.22 0.89 2.97
C ILE A 205 11.16 1.94 3.55
N TYR A 206 12.47 1.81 3.34
CA TYR A 206 13.47 2.81 3.73
C TYR A 206 13.13 4.18 3.12
N ASN A 207 12.80 4.21 1.83
CA ASN A 207 12.42 5.45 1.15
C ASN A 207 11.13 6.02 1.74
N PHE A 208 10.13 5.19 2.05
CA PHE A 208 8.91 5.64 2.75
C PHE A 208 9.22 6.27 4.11
N LEU A 209 10.03 5.62 4.94
CA LEU A 209 10.41 6.12 6.27
C LEU A 209 11.30 7.36 6.22
N SER A 210 11.98 7.58 5.09
CA SER A 210 12.85 8.74 4.89
C SER A 210 12.14 9.91 4.20
N TRP A 211 10.90 9.71 3.77
CA TRP A 211 10.14 10.68 2.99
C TRP A 211 9.48 11.73 3.89
N THR A 212 9.67 12.99 3.53
CA THR A 212 9.04 14.16 4.17
C THR A 212 8.22 14.92 3.12
N PRO A 213 7.01 14.42 2.78
CA PRO A 213 6.11 15.06 1.83
C PRO A 213 5.60 16.43 2.28
#